data_AF-A0A958CQ68-F1
#
_entry.id   AF-A0A958CQ68-F1
#
_cell.length_a   1.000
_cell.length_b   1.000
_cell.length_c   1.000
_cell.angle_alpha   90.00
_cell.angle_beta   90.00
_cell.angle_gamma   90.00
#
_symmetry.space_group_name_H-M   'P 1'
#
loop_
_entity.id
_entity.type
_entity.pdbx_description
1 polymer ?
#
loop_
_entity_poly.entity_id
_entity_poly.type
_entity_poly.pdbx_seq_one_letter_code
_entity_poly.pdbx_strand_id
1 'polypeptide(L)'
;MFRQLLKVVLVITLLSQMLVWNGTTSEAASLQTGGNGPRVVMADSNELVFEVTVPTPEISDVALDGQTFQLVNLPDFVLSDQPGYPQLPQTGVTVGIPAEGDISVRVVASEVETLPGSYRIAPAGESVAHYDETGQIDLEAGLQTRFAYDDSVYSQDSFLPAEVATVEDTAFIRNQRVARVVIHPVQYNPASGEVQVYRSLQVAVTFPATDSAAQQTSALPDTLDPILSASLLNYEQALAWRTSRTGDLYAPETAPLAFPGDTLRPWFKTSLRFSGLYKVTRADLQGADLAPLASAPPARLQVWKDGQQIPAHFIGDNDASFEDGEALVFYADIAPSIYSDNDIYWLTVGDTAGMRMTTVNATPAGAVTDNWLPASMHFEQDLTYLHDLPFGGNSPYPRWYWSKLSSLFTPSVTEYAALPTVASSSYTASLTV
;
A
#
# COMPACT_ATOMS: atom_id res chain seq x y z
N MET A 1 -21.53 73.74 -21.27
CA MET A 1 -22.70 73.03 -21.86
C MET A 1 -22.44 71.54 -21.71
N PHE A 2 -23.38 70.82 -21.11
CA PHE A 2 -23.35 69.43 -20.64
C PHE A 2 -22.60 68.40 -21.52
N ARG A 3 -21.81 67.51 -20.89
CA ARG A 3 -22.25 66.12 -20.60
C ARG A 3 -21.23 65.33 -19.75
N GLN A 4 -21.82 64.51 -18.88
CA GLN A 4 -21.27 63.55 -17.93
C GLN A 4 -20.25 62.58 -18.53
N LEU A 5 -19.29 62.07 -17.74
CA LEU A 5 -19.37 60.70 -17.23
C LEU A 5 -18.29 60.37 -16.20
N LEU A 6 -18.80 59.78 -15.12
CA LEU A 6 -18.19 59.10 -14.01
C LEU A 6 -17.06 58.14 -14.46
N LYS A 7 -15.85 58.27 -13.89
CA LYS A 7 -14.91 57.15 -13.80
C LYS A 7 -14.46 57.02 -12.34
N VAL A 8 -14.93 55.93 -11.76
CA VAL A 8 -14.60 55.41 -10.43
C VAL A 8 -13.09 55.23 -10.32
N VAL A 9 -12.48 55.94 -9.38
CA VAL A 9 -11.12 55.66 -8.90
C VAL A 9 -11.28 54.77 -7.68
N LEU A 10 -11.01 53.47 -7.87
CA LEU A 10 -10.91 52.51 -6.77
C LEU A 10 -9.52 52.68 -6.14
N VAL A 11 -9.41 53.55 -5.13
CA VAL A 11 -8.21 53.63 -4.29
C VAL A 11 -8.28 52.49 -3.28
N ILE A 12 -7.31 51.57 -3.41
CA ILE A 12 -7.03 50.47 -2.51
C ILE A 12 -6.57 51.07 -1.17
N THR A 13 -7.45 51.14 -0.18
CA THR A 13 -7.04 51.28 1.23
C THR A 13 -6.76 49.89 1.79
N LEU A 14 -5.49 49.57 1.93
CA LEU A 14 -4.98 48.41 2.65
C LEU A 14 -5.44 48.50 4.12
N LEU A 15 -6.51 47.78 4.46
CA LEU A 15 -6.91 47.57 5.84
C LEU A 15 -5.95 46.56 6.47
N SER A 16 -5.18 47.02 7.44
CA SER A 16 -4.51 46.18 8.43
C SER A 16 -5.59 45.49 9.28
N GLN A 17 -6.01 44.30 8.86
CA GLN A 17 -6.53 43.31 9.78
C GLN A 17 -5.52 42.19 9.87
N MET A 18 -4.77 42.20 10.97
CA MET A 18 -4.14 41.01 11.51
C MET A 18 -5.25 39.99 11.72
N LEU A 19 -5.40 39.09 10.75
CA LEU A 19 -6.03 37.80 10.98
C LEU A 19 -5.10 37.09 11.97
N VAL A 20 -5.48 37.13 13.24
CA VAL A 20 -4.95 36.17 14.22
C VAL A 20 -5.41 34.82 13.70
N TRP A 21 -4.52 34.14 12.98
CA TRP A 21 -4.60 32.71 12.74
C TRP A 21 -4.51 32.08 14.12
N ASN A 22 -5.64 31.96 14.81
CA ASN A 22 -5.79 30.97 15.85
C ASN A 22 -5.61 29.65 15.12
N GLY A 23 -4.37 29.16 15.16
CA GLY A 23 -4.11 27.77 14.88
C GLY A 23 -4.96 27.04 15.88
N THR A 24 -6.10 26.54 15.42
CA THR A 24 -6.65 25.34 16.01
C THR A 24 -5.53 24.33 15.82
N THR A 25 -4.65 24.24 16.82
CA THR A 25 -4.05 22.97 17.15
C THR A 25 -5.24 22.03 17.13
N SER A 26 -5.27 21.13 16.17
CA SER A 26 -6.00 19.90 16.36
C SER A 26 -5.44 19.36 17.66
N GLU A 27 -6.13 19.64 18.78
CA GLU A 27 -6.18 18.69 19.86
C GLU A 27 -6.41 17.38 19.12
N ALA A 28 -5.40 16.53 19.10
CA ALA A 28 -5.61 15.12 18.90
C ALA A 28 -6.76 14.84 19.85
N ALA A 29 -7.95 14.65 19.29
CA ALA A 29 -9.08 14.18 20.03
C ALA A 29 -8.55 12.89 20.63
N SER A 30 -8.18 12.97 21.91
CA SER A 30 -8.03 11.78 22.70
C SER A 30 -9.36 11.08 22.46
N LEU A 31 -9.30 9.92 21.81
CA LEU A 31 -10.36 8.96 21.92
C LEU A 31 -10.39 8.65 23.42
N GLN A 32 -11.06 9.50 24.19
CA GLN A 32 -11.53 9.16 25.51
C GLN A 32 -12.51 8.04 25.24
N THR A 33 -11.97 6.82 25.25
CA THR A 33 -12.78 5.62 25.41
C THR A 33 -13.67 5.91 26.59
N GLY A 34 -14.98 6.05 26.34
CA GLY A 34 -15.98 5.95 27.39
C GLY A 34 -15.65 4.73 28.24
N GLY A 35 -15.84 4.83 29.55
CA GLY A 35 -15.22 3.99 30.59
C GLY A 35 -15.46 2.47 30.61
N ASN A 36 -15.55 1.82 29.44
CA ASN A 36 -15.75 0.38 29.23
C ASN A 36 -14.60 -0.28 28.44
N GLY A 37 -13.53 0.44 28.10
CA GLY A 37 -12.35 -0.15 27.46
C GLY A 37 -11.60 -1.14 28.36
N PRO A 38 -10.74 -2.01 27.79
CA PRO A 38 -9.95 -2.95 28.57
C PRO A 38 -9.09 -2.22 29.62
N ARG A 39 -9.06 -2.74 30.84
CA ARG A 39 -8.36 -2.13 31.97
C ARG A 39 -7.25 -3.05 32.47
N VAL A 40 -6.03 -2.52 32.57
CA VAL A 40 -4.91 -3.27 33.17
C VAL A 40 -5.19 -3.51 34.66
N VAL A 41 -5.11 -4.77 35.07
CA VAL A 41 -5.18 -5.22 36.48
C VAL A 41 -3.78 -5.42 37.04
N MET A 42 -2.88 -6.00 36.24
CA MET A 42 -1.49 -6.30 36.61
C MET A 42 -0.60 -6.26 35.38
N ALA A 43 0.62 -5.75 35.53
CA ALA A 43 1.67 -5.83 34.51
C ALA A 43 3.04 -5.98 35.19
N ASP A 44 3.72 -7.09 34.94
CA ASP A 44 5.08 -7.35 35.44
C ASP A 44 6.04 -7.78 34.30
N SER A 45 7.21 -8.38 34.56
CA SER A 45 8.10 -8.74 33.44
C SER A 45 7.62 -9.94 32.61
N ASN A 46 6.72 -10.76 33.17
CA ASN A 46 6.36 -12.08 32.65
C ASN A 46 4.85 -12.23 32.40
N GLU A 47 4.03 -11.32 32.90
CA GLU A 47 2.58 -11.41 32.77
C GLU A 47 1.93 -10.02 32.66
N LEU A 48 0.90 -9.94 31.82
CA LEU A 48 -0.07 -8.86 31.76
C LEU A 48 -1.45 -9.45 32.03
N VAL A 49 -2.16 -8.92 33.03
CA VAL A 49 -3.55 -9.25 33.28
C VAL A 49 -4.39 -8.01 33.03
N PHE A 50 -5.41 -8.14 32.19
CA PHE A 50 -6.37 -7.07 31.94
C PHE A 50 -7.80 -7.58 32.04
N GLU A 51 -8.69 -6.67 32.40
CA GLU A 51 -10.12 -6.90 32.53
C GLU A 51 -10.86 -6.29 31.33
N VAL A 52 -11.84 -7.03 30.80
CA VAL A 52 -12.78 -6.57 29.77
C VAL A 52 -14.18 -6.65 30.33
N THR A 53 -14.87 -5.52 30.37
CA THR A 53 -16.29 -5.44 30.74
C THR A 53 -17.15 -5.46 29.50
N VAL A 54 -18.14 -6.34 29.48
CA VAL A 54 -18.97 -6.58 28.30
C VAL A 54 -20.36 -5.97 28.51
N PRO A 55 -20.82 -5.08 27.61
CA PRO A 55 -22.13 -4.43 27.74
C PRO A 55 -23.27 -5.43 27.54
N THR A 56 -24.49 -5.05 27.90
CA THR A 56 -25.67 -5.91 27.66
C THR A 56 -25.89 -6.14 26.17
N PRO A 57 -26.06 -7.39 25.71
CA PRO A 57 -26.28 -7.67 24.30
C PRO A 57 -27.64 -7.16 23.82
N GLU A 58 -27.67 -6.66 22.60
CA GLU A 58 -28.89 -6.36 21.86
C GLU A 58 -29.11 -7.47 20.83
N ILE A 59 -30.30 -8.08 20.86
CA ILE A 59 -30.67 -9.15 19.94
C ILE A 59 -31.69 -8.61 18.93
N SER A 60 -31.43 -8.82 17.65
CA SER A 60 -32.35 -8.46 16.57
C SER A 60 -32.58 -9.62 15.61
N ASP A 61 -33.76 -9.67 15.01
CA ASP A 61 -34.07 -10.63 13.96
C ASP A 61 -33.57 -10.12 12.59
N VAL A 62 -33.04 -11.04 11.79
CA VAL A 62 -32.62 -10.80 10.40
C VAL A 62 -33.16 -11.91 9.50
N ALA A 63 -33.63 -11.55 8.31
CA ALA A 63 -34.05 -12.51 7.29
C ALA A 63 -32.90 -12.78 6.32
N LEU A 64 -32.39 -14.00 6.29
CA LEU A 64 -31.33 -14.46 5.39
C LEU A 64 -31.80 -15.72 4.66
N ASP A 65 -31.70 -15.74 3.34
CA ASP A 65 -32.13 -16.86 2.49
C ASP A 65 -33.55 -17.38 2.81
N GLY A 66 -34.48 -16.44 3.01
CA GLY A 66 -35.89 -16.75 3.35
C GLY A 66 -36.12 -17.32 4.75
N GLN A 67 -35.08 -17.39 5.59
CA GLN A 67 -35.13 -17.90 6.96
C GLN A 67 -34.84 -16.78 7.96
N THR A 68 -35.44 -16.87 9.16
CA THR A 68 -35.18 -15.91 10.24
C THR A 68 -34.03 -16.41 11.11
N PHE A 69 -33.07 -15.51 11.36
CA PHE A 69 -31.93 -15.68 12.25
C PHE A 69 -31.89 -14.53 13.26
N GLN A 70 -31.07 -14.68 14.30
CA GLN A 70 -30.78 -13.63 15.26
C GLN A 70 -29.36 -13.10 15.08
N LEU A 71 -29.19 -11.79 15.22
CA LEU A 71 -27.89 -11.14 15.41
C LEU A 71 -27.76 -10.73 16.88
N VAL A 72 -26.61 -11.04 17.47
CA VAL A 72 -26.24 -10.58 18.81
C VAL A 72 -25.26 -9.44 18.62
N ASN A 73 -25.64 -8.23 19.03
CA ASN A 73 -24.80 -7.03 18.93
C ASN A 73 -24.34 -6.58 20.32
N LEU A 74 -23.09 -6.14 20.40
CA LEU A 74 -22.52 -5.51 21.58
C LEU A 74 -21.92 -4.16 21.16
N PRO A 75 -22.27 -3.04 21.84
CA PRO A 75 -21.62 -1.75 21.60
C PRO A 75 -20.09 -1.83 21.69
N ASP A 76 -19.39 -1.25 20.72
CA ASP A 76 -17.92 -1.26 20.59
C ASP A 76 -17.27 -2.63 20.27
N PHE A 77 -18.07 -3.64 19.91
CA PHE A 77 -17.60 -4.92 19.39
C PHE A 77 -17.87 -5.03 17.89
N VAL A 78 -17.02 -5.77 17.21
CA VAL A 78 -17.22 -6.13 15.80
C VAL A 78 -17.74 -7.56 15.73
N LEU A 79 -18.47 -7.88 14.67
CA LEU A 79 -18.95 -9.24 14.44
C LEU A 79 -17.87 -10.07 13.74
N SER A 80 -17.74 -11.35 14.08
CA SER A 80 -16.90 -12.30 13.33
C SER A 80 -17.39 -12.43 11.88
N ASP A 81 -16.48 -12.72 10.97
CA ASP A 81 -16.73 -12.66 9.53
C ASP A 81 -16.34 -13.95 8.79
N GLN A 82 -16.01 -15.03 9.51
CA GLN A 82 -15.69 -16.32 8.91
C GLN A 82 -16.91 -16.89 8.17
N PRO A 83 -16.89 -16.98 6.82
CA PRO A 83 -18.08 -17.33 6.06
C PRO A 83 -18.69 -18.68 6.46
N GLY A 84 -20.01 -18.72 6.63
CA GLY A 84 -20.77 -19.91 7.01
C GLY A 84 -20.75 -20.25 8.51
N TYR A 85 -19.92 -19.59 9.32
CA TYR A 85 -19.91 -19.74 10.78
C TYR A 85 -20.87 -18.74 11.45
N PRO A 86 -21.37 -19.04 12.67
CA PRO A 86 -22.13 -18.09 13.46
C PRO A 86 -21.39 -16.76 13.63
N GLN A 87 -22.07 -15.68 13.26
CA GLN A 87 -21.57 -14.32 13.37
C GLN A 87 -21.74 -13.83 14.81
N LEU A 88 -20.63 -13.78 15.56
CA LEU A 88 -20.60 -13.49 16.99
C LEU A 88 -19.75 -12.25 17.30
N PRO A 89 -20.13 -11.43 18.29
CA PRO A 89 -19.32 -10.31 18.73
C PRO A 89 -17.92 -10.70 19.20
N GLN A 90 -16.94 -9.90 18.81
CA GLN A 90 -15.54 -9.99 19.23
C GLN A 90 -14.92 -8.59 19.32
N THR A 91 -13.85 -8.45 20.11
CA THR A 91 -13.04 -7.23 20.17
C THR A 91 -11.56 -7.58 20.24
N GLY A 92 -10.70 -6.66 19.82
CA GLY A 92 -9.26 -6.86 19.80
C GLY A 92 -8.55 -5.91 20.74
N VAL A 93 -7.65 -6.44 21.56
CA VAL A 93 -6.77 -5.67 22.43
C VAL A 93 -5.35 -5.79 21.93
N THR A 94 -4.70 -4.66 21.62
CA THR A 94 -3.30 -4.67 21.18
C THR A 94 -2.38 -4.53 22.40
N VAL A 95 -1.42 -5.45 22.51
CA VAL A 95 -0.44 -5.46 23.60
C VAL A 95 0.98 -5.47 23.01
N GLY A 96 1.90 -4.75 23.62
CA GLY A 96 3.33 -4.91 23.36
C GLY A 96 3.83 -6.19 24.00
N ILE A 97 4.74 -6.88 23.31
CA ILE A 97 5.27 -8.19 23.74
C ILE A 97 6.80 -8.22 23.61
N PRO A 98 7.50 -9.16 24.28
CA PRO A 98 8.93 -9.36 24.08
C PRO A 98 9.32 -9.54 22.61
N ALA A 99 10.47 -8.97 22.23
CA ALA A 99 10.96 -9.02 20.85
C ALA A 99 11.08 -10.45 20.28
N GLU A 100 11.31 -11.43 21.15
CA GLU A 100 11.49 -12.84 20.80
C GLU A 100 10.67 -13.74 21.72
N GLY A 101 10.39 -14.95 21.24
CA GLY A 101 9.66 -15.99 21.96
C GLY A 101 8.14 -15.90 21.82
N ASP A 102 7.48 -16.98 22.21
CA ASP A 102 6.04 -17.14 22.08
C ASP A 102 5.31 -16.67 23.33
N ILE A 103 4.15 -16.04 23.15
CA ILE A 103 3.25 -15.65 24.23
C ILE A 103 2.13 -16.68 24.35
N SER A 104 1.49 -16.75 25.52
CA SER A 104 0.26 -17.54 25.71
C SER A 104 -0.82 -16.72 26.38
N VAL A 105 -2.07 -16.94 26.00
CA VAL A 105 -3.24 -16.25 26.57
C VAL A 105 -4.13 -17.25 27.29
N ARG A 106 -4.67 -16.85 28.44
CA ARG A 106 -5.69 -17.63 29.16
C ARG A 106 -6.66 -16.71 29.91
N VAL A 107 -7.86 -17.19 30.16
CA VAL A 107 -8.80 -16.53 31.07
C VAL A 107 -8.52 -16.99 32.50
N VAL A 108 -8.35 -16.03 33.42
CA VAL A 108 -8.06 -16.29 34.84
C VAL A 108 -9.26 -16.05 35.75
N ALA A 109 -10.22 -15.23 35.33
CA ALA A 109 -11.50 -15.05 35.99
C ALA A 109 -12.57 -14.64 34.97
N SER A 110 -13.82 -15.04 35.20
CA SER A 110 -14.94 -14.67 34.35
C SER A 110 -16.28 -14.71 35.07
N GLU A 111 -17.19 -13.82 34.67
CA GLU A 111 -18.61 -13.88 35.05
C GLU A 111 -19.45 -14.19 33.80
N VAL A 112 -20.21 -15.28 33.83
CA VAL A 112 -20.95 -15.79 32.67
C VAL A 112 -22.45 -15.75 32.93
N GLU A 113 -23.19 -15.30 31.93
CA GLU A 113 -24.66 -15.28 31.90
C GLU A 113 -25.15 -16.07 30.68
N THR A 114 -26.11 -16.98 30.88
CA THR A 114 -26.80 -17.66 29.77
C THR A 114 -28.05 -16.87 29.40
N LEU A 115 -28.19 -16.53 28.12
CA LEU A 115 -29.36 -15.81 27.63
C LEU A 115 -30.60 -16.72 27.63
N PRO A 116 -31.78 -16.21 28.01
CA PRO A 116 -32.98 -17.02 28.10
C PRO A 116 -33.56 -17.34 26.72
N GLY A 117 -33.64 -18.63 26.39
CA GLY A 117 -34.30 -19.10 25.17
C GLY A 117 -33.38 -19.97 24.31
N SER A 118 -33.78 -20.13 23.05
CA SER A 118 -33.01 -20.83 22.02
C SER A 118 -32.90 -19.92 20.82
N TYR A 119 -31.68 -19.75 20.31
CA TYR A 119 -31.37 -18.81 19.25
C TYR A 119 -30.81 -19.54 18.03
N ARG A 120 -31.02 -18.95 16.86
CA ARG A 120 -30.37 -19.35 15.61
C ARG A 120 -29.54 -18.18 15.11
N ILE A 121 -28.28 -18.14 15.52
CA ILE A 121 -27.40 -17.02 15.21
C ILE A 121 -27.14 -16.96 13.70
N ALA A 122 -27.23 -15.77 13.12
CA ALA A 122 -26.99 -15.54 11.70
C ALA A 122 -25.57 -15.97 11.30
N PRO A 123 -25.39 -16.65 10.15
CA PRO A 123 -24.05 -16.95 9.67
C PRO A 123 -23.39 -15.69 9.07
N ALA A 124 -22.08 -15.60 9.13
CA ALA A 124 -21.36 -14.61 8.35
C ALA A 124 -21.44 -14.97 6.86
N GLY A 125 -21.76 -13.96 6.03
CA GLY A 125 -21.78 -14.11 4.58
C GLY A 125 -20.38 -14.07 3.97
N GLU A 126 -20.29 -14.48 2.71
CA GLU A 126 -19.05 -14.44 1.94
C GLU A 126 -19.00 -13.16 1.08
N SER A 127 -17.92 -12.41 1.17
CA SER A 127 -17.68 -11.27 0.27
C SER A 127 -17.29 -11.77 -1.11
N VAL A 128 -18.13 -11.51 -2.11
CA VAL A 128 -17.89 -11.89 -3.51
C VAL A 128 -17.91 -10.67 -4.42
N ALA A 129 -17.04 -10.65 -5.41
CA ALA A 129 -17.09 -9.65 -6.47
C ALA A 129 -18.32 -9.89 -7.34
N HIS A 130 -19.04 -8.82 -7.67
CA HIS A 130 -20.07 -8.88 -8.70
C HIS A 130 -19.41 -8.92 -10.09
N TYR A 131 -19.97 -9.72 -11.00
CA TYR A 131 -19.53 -9.79 -12.38
C TYR A 131 -20.68 -9.41 -13.30
N ASP A 132 -20.39 -8.63 -14.33
CA ASP A 132 -21.36 -8.24 -15.35
C ASP A 132 -21.68 -9.40 -16.33
N GLU A 133 -22.59 -9.15 -17.28
CA GLU A 133 -23.00 -10.12 -18.30
C GLU A 133 -21.85 -10.58 -19.21
N THR A 134 -20.73 -9.84 -19.24
CA THR A 134 -19.53 -10.15 -20.04
C THR A 134 -18.48 -10.93 -19.26
N GLY A 135 -18.72 -11.17 -17.96
CA GLY A 135 -17.79 -11.85 -17.06
C GLY A 135 -16.67 -10.95 -16.53
N GLN A 136 -16.79 -9.63 -16.65
CA GLN A 136 -15.87 -8.67 -16.03
C GLN A 136 -16.36 -8.23 -14.66
N ILE A 137 -15.46 -7.80 -13.77
CA ILE A 137 -15.84 -7.29 -12.45
C ILE A 137 -16.66 -6.01 -12.64
N ASP A 138 -17.85 -6.01 -12.07
CA ASP A 138 -18.73 -4.85 -12.06
C ASP A 138 -18.28 -3.89 -10.93
N LEU A 139 -17.53 -2.86 -11.33
CA LEU A 139 -17.02 -1.83 -10.43
C LEU A 139 -18.11 -0.91 -9.88
N GLU A 140 -19.32 -0.88 -10.47
CA GLU A 140 -20.45 -0.12 -9.93
C GLU A 140 -21.17 -0.90 -8.83
N ALA A 141 -21.36 -2.22 -9.02
CA ALA A 141 -21.97 -3.09 -8.02
C ALA A 141 -21.03 -3.48 -6.87
N GLY A 142 -19.72 -3.47 -7.10
CA GLY A 142 -18.69 -3.68 -6.08
C GLY A 142 -18.72 -5.06 -5.42
N LEU A 143 -18.34 -5.11 -4.14
CA LEU A 143 -18.45 -6.32 -3.32
C LEU A 143 -19.89 -6.54 -2.87
N GLN A 144 -20.36 -7.77 -3.01
CA GLN A 144 -21.67 -8.22 -2.53
C GLN A 144 -21.48 -9.27 -1.44
N THR A 145 -22.40 -9.30 -0.48
CA THR A 145 -22.43 -10.35 0.53
C THR A 145 -23.30 -11.50 0.03
N ARG A 146 -22.68 -12.64 -0.25
CA ARG A 146 -23.38 -13.89 -0.56
C ARG A 146 -23.71 -14.63 0.73
N PHE A 147 -24.94 -15.14 0.83
CA PHE A 147 -25.31 -16.01 1.95
C PHE A 147 -24.42 -17.27 1.95
N ALA A 148 -23.84 -17.57 3.10
CA ALA A 148 -23.06 -18.78 3.34
C ALA A 148 -23.58 -19.40 4.64
N TYR A 149 -23.76 -20.72 4.66
CA TYR A 149 -24.22 -21.46 5.83
C TYR A 149 -23.55 -22.83 5.84
N ASP A 150 -22.80 -23.13 6.90
CA ASP A 150 -22.11 -24.41 7.03
C ASP A 150 -22.94 -25.36 7.91
N ASP A 151 -23.64 -26.30 7.27
CA ASP A 151 -24.45 -27.33 7.96
C ASP A 151 -23.62 -28.15 8.96
N SER A 152 -22.34 -28.36 8.69
CA SER A 152 -21.46 -29.13 9.57
C SER A 152 -21.05 -28.36 10.83
N VAL A 153 -21.06 -27.03 10.78
CA VAL A 153 -20.85 -26.15 11.94
C VAL A 153 -22.16 -26.01 12.73
N TYR A 154 -23.27 -25.78 12.03
CA TYR A 154 -24.58 -25.57 12.67
C TYR A 154 -25.22 -26.83 13.26
N SER A 155 -24.62 -28.00 13.05
CA SER A 155 -25.03 -29.26 13.69
C SER A 155 -24.15 -29.66 14.88
N GLN A 156 -23.14 -28.87 15.23
CA GLN A 156 -22.23 -29.17 16.34
C GLN A 156 -22.89 -28.89 17.69
N ASP A 157 -22.81 -29.89 18.58
CA ASP A 157 -23.21 -29.77 19.99
C ASP A 157 -22.01 -29.35 20.85
N SER A 158 -21.49 -28.15 20.56
CA SER A 158 -20.39 -27.54 21.29
C SER A 158 -20.43 -26.02 21.16
N PHE A 159 -19.91 -25.31 22.15
CA PHE A 159 -19.83 -23.85 22.11
C PHE A 159 -18.76 -23.37 21.11
N LEU A 160 -19.16 -22.37 20.31
CA LEU A 160 -18.33 -21.67 19.35
C LEU A 160 -18.26 -20.18 19.69
N PRO A 161 -17.08 -19.52 19.51
CA PRO A 161 -15.79 -20.18 19.38
C PRO A 161 -15.43 -20.93 20.67
N ALA A 162 -14.63 -21.99 20.59
CA ALA A 162 -14.27 -22.80 21.76
C ALA A 162 -13.42 -22.02 22.79
N GLU A 163 -12.56 -21.13 22.30
CA GLU A 163 -11.72 -20.27 23.13
C GLU A 163 -12.28 -18.85 23.17
N VAL A 164 -12.41 -18.29 24.37
CA VAL A 164 -12.94 -16.93 24.59
C VAL A 164 -11.88 -15.83 24.50
N ALA A 165 -10.59 -16.21 24.45
CA ALA A 165 -9.47 -15.31 24.27
C ALA A 165 -8.36 -16.01 23.49
N THR A 166 -7.95 -15.43 22.37
CA THR A 166 -6.96 -16.01 21.45
C THR A 166 -5.90 -14.97 21.06
N VAL A 167 -4.76 -15.42 20.54
CA VAL A 167 -3.78 -14.55 19.87
C VAL A 167 -3.99 -14.71 18.38
N GLU A 168 -4.33 -13.63 17.68
CA GLU A 168 -4.56 -13.67 16.24
C GLU A 168 -3.25 -13.57 15.48
N ASP A 169 -2.52 -12.46 15.64
CA ASP A 169 -1.26 -12.20 14.95
C ASP A 169 -0.25 -11.49 15.86
N THR A 170 1.04 -11.67 15.51
CA THR A 170 2.14 -10.86 16.05
C THR A 170 2.87 -10.12 14.94
N ALA A 171 3.22 -8.86 15.19
CA ALA A 171 3.87 -8.00 14.21
C ALA A 171 4.88 -7.07 14.91
N PHE A 172 5.65 -6.34 14.10
CA PHE A 172 6.48 -5.25 14.60
C PHE A 172 5.93 -3.92 14.09
N ILE A 173 5.75 -2.98 15.02
CA ILE A 173 5.60 -1.56 14.70
C ILE A 173 6.95 -0.92 15.01
N ARG A 174 7.77 -0.75 13.96
CA ARG A 174 9.16 -0.30 14.06
C ARG A 174 9.98 -1.16 15.04
N ASN A 175 10.36 -0.60 16.19
CA ASN A 175 11.17 -1.23 17.23
C ASN A 175 10.34 -1.95 18.29
N GLN A 176 9.00 -1.91 18.21
CA GLN A 176 8.10 -2.55 19.17
C GLN A 176 7.43 -3.78 18.55
N ARG A 177 7.64 -4.97 19.14
CA ARG A 177 6.82 -6.15 18.81
C ARG A 177 5.48 -6.05 19.54
N VAL A 178 4.41 -6.37 18.83
CA VAL A 178 3.02 -6.28 19.30
C VAL A 178 2.26 -7.56 18.95
N ALA A 179 1.22 -7.85 19.73
CA ALA A 179 0.25 -8.91 19.45
C ALA A 179 -1.18 -8.37 19.59
N ARG A 180 -2.09 -8.90 18.77
CA ARG A 180 -3.53 -8.66 18.91
C ARG A 180 -4.16 -9.84 19.65
N VAL A 181 -4.65 -9.58 20.86
CA VAL A 181 -5.41 -10.53 21.66
C VAL A 181 -6.89 -10.32 21.34
N VAL A 182 -7.53 -11.32 20.73
CA VAL A 182 -8.94 -11.27 20.37
C VAL A 182 -9.77 -11.88 21.49
N ILE A 183 -10.80 -11.15 21.91
CA ILE A 183 -11.74 -11.56 22.96
C ILE A 183 -13.08 -11.87 22.31
N HIS A 184 -13.58 -13.08 22.57
CA HIS A 184 -14.86 -13.58 22.11
C HIS A 184 -15.80 -13.71 23.32
N PRO A 185 -16.46 -12.62 23.74
CA PRO A 185 -17.28 -12.61 24.95
C PRO A 185 -18.64 -13.31 24.79
N VAL A 186 -18.97 -13.77 23.59
CA VAL A 186 -20.22 -14.50 23.32
C VAL A 186 -19.86 -15.86 22.75
N GLN A 187 -20.37 -16.90 23.40
CA GLN A 187 -20.31 -18.27 22.91
C GLN A 187 -21.70 -18.76 22.53
N TYR A 188 -21.79 -19.54 21.47
CA TYR A 188 -23.04 -20.10 20.95
C TYR A 188 -22.89 -21.60 20.72
N ASN A 189 -23.85 -22.40 21.18
CA ASN A 189 -23.97 -23.80 20.81
C ASN A 189 -25.05 -23.94 19.70
N PRO A 190 -24.65 -24.27 18.45
CA PRO A 190 -25.60 -24.36 17.34
C PRO A 190 -26.65 -25.46 17.45
N ALA A 191 -26.32 -26.60 18.07
CA ALA A 191 -27.27 -27.71 18.21
C ALA A 191 -28.37 -27.42 19.24
N SER A 192 -28.01 -26.80 20.37
CA SER A 192 -28.98 -26.48 21.44
C SER A 192 -29.63 -25.11 21.29
N GLY A 193 -28.99 -24.20 20.55
CA GLY A 193 -29.39 -22.80 20.45
C GLY A 193 -28.99 -21.94 21.66
N GLU A 194 -28.21 -22.47 22.60
CA GLU A 194 -27.79 -21.78 23.81
C GLU A 194 -26.74 -20.70 23.50
N VAL A 195 -26.92 -19.51 24.09
CA VAL A 195 -25.97 -18.39 23.99
C VAL A 195 -25.48 -18.03 25.39
N GLN A 196 -24.16 -18.02 25.58
CA GLN A 196 -23.48 -17.59 26.80
C GLN A 196 -22.76 -16.28 26.55
N VAL A 197 -22.90 -15.34 27.49
CA VAL A 197 -22.28 -14.02 27.44
C VAL A 197 -21.43 -13.81 28.68
N TYR A 198 -20.15 -13.57 28.45
CA TYR A 198 -19.17 -13.30 29.48
C TYR A 198 -19.23 -11.81 29.84
N ARG A 199 -19.86 -11.47 30.97
CA ARG A 199 -20.10 -10.09 31.43
C ARG A 199 -18.82 -9.37 31.87
N SER A 200 -17.89 -10.12 32.45
CA SER A 200 -16.54 -9.69 32.79
C SER A 200 -15.56 -10.82 32.51
N LEU A 201 -14.39 -10.48 31.97
CA LEU A 201 -13.29 -11.39 31.65
C LEU A 201 -11.98 -10.79 32.17
N GLN A 202 -11.25 -11.53 32.98
CA GLN A 202 -9.83 -11.25 33.25
C GLN A 202 -8.97 -12.17 32.41
N VAL A 203 -8.18 -11.57 31.53
CA VAL A 203 -7.35 -12.25 30.55
C VAL A 203 -5.90 -12.04 30.93
N ALA A 204 -5.16 -13.14 31.08
CA ALA A 204 -3.74 -13.15 31.35
C ALA A 204 -2.96 -13.48 30.07
N VAL A 205 -2.03 -12.60 29.71
CA VAL A 205 -1.03 -12.80 28.66
C VAL A 205 0.30 -13.09 29.35
N THR A 206 0.84 -14.29 29.15
CA THR A 206 2.14 -14.69 29.69
C THR A 206 3.22 -14.50 28.64
N PHE A 207 4.33 -13.92 29.08
CA PHE A 207 5.50 -13.62 28.28
C PHE A 207 6.64 -14.59 28.61
N PRO A 208 7.49 -14.92 27.62
CA PRO A 208 8.68 -15.71 27.87
C PRO A 208 9.64 -14.95 28.79
N ALA A 209 10.32 -15.70 29.67
CA ALA A 209 11.39 -15.13 30.49
C ALA A 209 12.45 -14.52 29.55
N THR A 210 12.66 -13.22 29.67
CA THR A 210 13.60 -12.49 28.82
C THR A 210 14.90 -12.26 29.57
N ASP A 211 16.02 -12.70 28.98
CA ASP A 211 17.35 -12.37 29.51
C ASP A 211 17.58 -10.87 29.36
N SER A 212 17.42 -10.15 30.47
CA SER A 212 17.45 -8.67 30.54
C SER A 212 18.77 -8.05 30.05
N ALA A 213 19.80 -8.84 29.76
CA ALA A 213 21.10 -8.39 29.31
C ALA A 213 21.17 -8.07 27.80
N ALA A 214 20.23 -8.55 26.97
CA ALA A 214 20.30 -8.41 25.51
C ALA A 214 19.37 -7.34 24.91
N GLN A 215 18.44 -6.75 25.67
CA GLN A 215 17.35 -5.90 25.14
C GLN A 215 17.38 -4.44 25.59
N GLN A 216 18.44 -3.98 26.27
CA GLN A 216 18.52 -2.59 26.77
C GLN A 216 18.93 -1.54 25.73
N THR A 217 19.12 -1.91 24.47
CA THR A 217 19.45 -0.94 23.43
C THR A 217 18.18 -0.29 22.88
N SER A 218 17.92 0.92 23.39
CA SER A 218 17.06 2.00 22.88
C SER A 218 15.59 2.04 23.34
N ALA A 219 15.38 2.38 24.62
CA ALA A 219 14.26 3.25 25.04
C ALA A 219 14.44 4.70 24.56
N LEU A 220 14.99 4.88 23.34
CA LEU A 220 15.06 6.19 22.73
C LEU A 220 13.64 6.56 22.28
N PRO A 221 13.21 7.82 22.48
CA PRO A 221 11.91 8.28 22.01
C PRO A 221 11.74 7.98 20.51
N ASP A 222 10.69 7.25 20.15
CA ASP A 222 10.33 7.01 18.75
C ASP A 222 9.27 8.02 18.31
N THR A 223 9.28 8.43 17.05
CA THR A 223 8.27 9.37 16.53
C THR A 223 6.85 8.80 16.56
N LEU A 224 6.70 7.47 16.70
CA LEU A 224 5.42 6.78 16.88
C LEU A 224 5.02 6.57 18.35
N ASP A 225 5.81 7.04 19.33
CA ASP A 225 5.46 6.90 20.75
C ASP A 225 4.05 7.43 21.11
N PRO A 226 3.56 8.56 20.55
CA PRO A 226 2.18 9.00 20.79
C PRO A 226 1.12 8.03 20.26
N ILE A 227 1.42 7.33 19.16
CA ILE A 227 0.50 6.36 18.55
C ILE A 227 0.55 5.05 19.35
N LEU A 228 1.75 4.59 19.71
CA LEU A 228 1.95 3.38 20.47
C LEU A 228 1.39 3.49 21.90
N SER A 229 1.56 4.62 22.57
CA SER A 229 0.98 4.85 23.91
C SER A 229 -0.55 4.92 23.90
N ALA A 230 -1.16 5.37 22.80
CA ALA A 230 -2.60 5.36 22.62
C ALA A 230 -3.18 4.00 22.20
N SER A 231 -2.37 3.14 21.58
CA SER A 231 -2.84 1.87 20.97
C SER A 231 -2.50 0.63 21.79
N LEU A 232 -1.40 0.63 22.55
CA LEU A 232 -0.96 -0.51 23.34
C LEU A 232 -1.49 -0.41 24.77
N LEU A 233 -2.22 -1.44 25.19
CA LEU A 233 -2.78 -1.50 26.54
C LEU A 233 -1.69 -1.45 27.63
N ASN A 234 -0.52 -2.03 27.35
CA ASN A 234 0.60 -2.14 28.26
C ASN A 234 1.84 -1.38 27.77
N TYR A 235 1.64 -0.22 27.13
CA TYR A 235 2.73 0.57 26.55
C TYR A 235 3.94 0.73 27.49
N GLU A 236 3.72 1.11 28.75
CA GLU A 236 4.78 1.33 29.74
C GLU A 236 5.60 0.07 30.03
N GLN A 237 4.96 -1.09 30.12
CA GLN A 237 5.62 -2.40 30.28
C GLN A 237 6.41 -2.75 29.02
N ALA A 238 5.83 -2.48 27.84
CA ALA A 238 6.38 -2.84 26.55
C ALA A 238 7.65 -2.06 26.17
N LEU A 239 7.88 -0.87 26.76
CA LEU A 239 9.11 -0.09 26.57
C LEU A 239 10.37 -0.90 26.83
N ALA A 240 10.34 -1.83 27.79
CA ALA A 240 11.48 -2.66 28.17
C ALA A 240 11.87 -3.71 27.10
N TRP A 241 10.99 -3.95 26.12
CA TRP A 241 11.18 -4.99 25.09
C TRP A 241 11.49 -4.43 23.71
N ARG A 242 11.70 -3.12 23.59
CA ARG A 242 12.06 -2.51 22.32
C ARG A 242 13.41 -3.01 21.84
N THR A 243 13.47 -3.34 20.55
CA THR A 243 14.71 -3.74 19.91
C THR A 243 14.98 -2.86 18.69
N SER A 244 16.19 -2.32 18.64
CA SER A 244 16.71 -1.74 17.40
C SER A 244 16.90 -2.87 16.41
N ARG A 245 16.00 -3.00 15.43
CA ARG A 245 16.31 -3.78 14.24
C ARG A 245 17.34 -3.01 13.43
N THR A 246 18.62 -3.25 13.70
CA THR A 246 19.59 -3.34 12.61
C THR A 246 19.16 -4.56 11.82
N GLY A 247 18.21 -4.38 10.90
CA GLY A 247 17.91 -5.44 9.96
C GLY A 247 19.23 -5.90 9.36
N ASP A 248 19.37 -7.19 9.11
CA ASP A 248 20.23 -7.67 8.04
C ASP A 248 19.75 -6.98 6.75
N LEU A 249 20.14 -5.72 6.57
CA LEU A 249 20.19 -5.08 5.27
C LEU A 249 21.00 -6.07 4.45
N TYR A 250 20.34 -6.72 3.50
CA TYR A 250 20.91 -7.62 2.49
C TYR A 250 22.42 -7.75 2.65
N ALA A 251 22.89 -8.89 3.18
CA ALA A 251 24.32 -9.20 3.16
C ALA A 251 24.82 -8.77 1.78
N PRO A 252 25.68 -7.75 1.68
CA PRO A 252 25.91 -7.08 0.42
C PRO A 252 26.40 -8.16 -0.52
N GLU A 253 25.58 -8.52 -1.52
CA GLU A 253 26.13 -9.13 -2.72
C GLU A 253 27.29 -8.23 -3.10
N THR A 254 28.47 -8.82 -3.29
CA THR A 254 29.66 -8.07 -3.68
C THR A 254 29.29 -7.22 -4.87
N ALA A 255 29.07 -5.92 -4.63
CA ALA A 255 28.59 -5.02 -5.65
C ALA A 255 29.60 -5.05 -6.80
N PRO A 256 29.15 -5.08 -8.06
CA PRO A 256 30.06 -4.97 -9.18
C PRO A 256 30.96 -3.72 -9.00
N LEU A 257 32.22 -3.82 -9.41
CA LEU A 257 33.24 -2.75 -9.29
C LEU A 257 32.82 -1.41 -9.93
N ALA A 258 31.76 -1.42 -10.75
CA ALA A 258 31.07 -0.25 -11.26
C ALA A 258 29.58 -0.37 -10.93
N PHE A 259 29.03 0.60 -10.20
CA PHE A 259 27.60 0.68 -9.88
C PHE A 259 27.09 2.10 -10.18
N PRO A 260 25.95 2.25 -10.88
CA PRO A 260 25.38 3.55 -11.18
C PRO A 260 25.25 4.46 -9.95
N GLY A 261 25.92 5.63 -9.99
CA GLY A 261 25.91 6.60 -8.90
C GLY A 261 27.02 6.43 -7.86
N ASP A 262 28.01 5.57 -8.08
CA ASP A 262 29.24 5.58 -7.27
C ASP A 262 29.97 6.93 -7.38
N THR A 263 30.70 7.32 -6.32
CA THR A 263 31.41 8.60 -6.26
C THR A 263 32.83 8.55 -6.84
N LEU A 264 33.25 7.40 -7.36
CA LEU A 264 34.60 7.18 -7.89
C LEU A 264 34.72 7.58 -9.37
N ARG A 265 33.59 7.66 -10.08
CA ARG A 265 33.55 8.06 -11.50
C ARG A 265 32.42 9.05 -11.78
N PRO A 266 32.56 9.86 -12.84
CA PRO A 266 31.49 10.74 -13.28
C PRO A 266 30.35 9.95 -13.93
N TRP A 267 29.13 10.42 -13.70
CA TRP A 267 27.91 9.81 -14.20
C TRP A 267 27.02 10.86 -14.87
N PHE A 268 26.58 10.56 -16.08
CA PHE A 268 25.47 11.28 -16.72
C PHE A 268 24.17 10.53 -16.42
N LYS A 269 23.30 11.14 -15.60
CA LYS A 269 21.99 10.60 -15.25
C LYS A 269 20.92 11.23 -16.13
N THR A 270 20.08 10.41 -16.74
CA THR A 270 18.90 10.88 -17.47
C THR A 270 17.65 10.12 -17.06
N SER A 271 16.51 10.80 -17.08
CA SER A 271 15.20 10.27 -16.76
C SER A 271 14.38 10.22 -18.05
N LEU A 272 13.95 9.03 -18.46
CA LEU A 272 13.28 8.79 -19.73
C LEU A 272 11.88 8.23 -19.50
N ARG A 273 10.92 8.72 -20.28
CA ARG A 273 9.49 8.39 -20.14
C ARG A 273 8.96 7.43 -21.20
N PHE A 274 9.58 7.40 -22.38
CA PHE A 274 9.07 6.64 -23.52
C PHE A 274 10.09 5.59 -23.97
N SER A 275 9.63 4.39 -24.32
CA SER A 275 10.52 3.39 -24.91
C SER A 275 10.92 3.81 -26.33
N GLY A 276 12.17 3.56 -26.72
CA GLY A 276 12.68 3.92 -28.04
C GLY A 276 14.19 4.13 -28.10
N LEU A 277 14.69 4.53 -29.27
CA LEU A 277 16.09 4.87 -29.45
C LEU A 277 16.39 6.29 -28.96
N TYR A 278 17.32 6.41 -28.03
CA TYR A 278 17.84 7.67 -27.52
C TYR A 278 19.26 7.89 -28.00
N LYS A 279 19.55 9.14 -28.33
CA LYS A 279 20.85 9.58 -28.83
C LYS A 279 21.48 10.55 -27.83
N VAL A 280 22.68 10.22 -27.37
CA VAL A 280 23.54 11.09 -26.56
C VAL A 280 24.68 11.57 -27.43
N THR A 281 24.67 12.87 -27.73
CA THR A 281 25.72 13.55 -28.47
C THR A 281 26.78 14.09 -27.53
N ARG A 282 27.95 14.46 -28.07
CA ARG A 282 28.99 15.14 -27.29
C ARG A 282 28.49 16.44 -26.65
N ALA A 283 27.56 17.13 -27.31
CA ALA A 283 26.96 18.36 -26.81
C ALA A 283 26.07 18.15 -25.57
N ASP A 284 25.53 16.94 -25.37
CA ASP A 284 24.73 16.59 -24.19
C ASP A 284 25.61 16.35 -22.95
N LEU A 285 26.91 16.13 -23.14
CA LEU A 285 27.90 15.85 -22.08
C LEU A 285 28.71 17.11 -21.69
N GLN A 286 28.10 18.29 -21.80
CA GLN A 286 28.72 19.56 -21.45
C GLN A 286 28.73 19.80 -19.93
N GLY A 287 29.77 20.47 -19.44
CA GLY A 287 29.96 20.77 -18.01
C GLY A 287 31.23 20.14 -17.45
N ALA A 288 31.82 20.77 -16.43
CA ALA A 288 33.10 20.33 -15.87
C ALA A 288 33.03 18.88 -15.31
N ASP A 289 31.89 18.51 -14.72
CA ASP A 289 31.69 17.19 -14.11
C ASP A 289 31.48 16.06 -15.14
N LEU A 290 31.11 16.41 -16.38
CA LEU A 290 30.88 15.45 -17.48
C LEU A 290 32.01 15.44 -18.51
N ALA A 291 32.97 16.35 -18.40
CA ALA A 291 34.13 16.43 -19.29
C ALA A 291 34.90 15.10 -19.45
N PRO A 292 35.03 14.24 -18.42
CA PRO A 292 35.65 12.94 -18.61
C PRO A 292 34.88 11.99 -19.53
N LEU A 293 33.54 12.11 -19.62
CA LEU A 293 32.73 11.32 -20.56
C LEU A 293 32.85 11.90 -21.98
N ALA A 294 32.83 13.23 -22.11
CA ALA A 294 32.95 13.91 -23.40
C ALA A 294 34.33 13.78 -24.06
N SER A 295 35.35 13.37 -23.30
CA SER A 295 36.73 13.13 -23.78
C SER A 295 37.14 11.65 -23.72
N ALA A 296 36.23 10.76 -23.31
CA ALA A 296 36.51 9.33 -23.23
C ALA A 296 36.56 8.67 -24.60
N PRO A 297 37.37 7.61 -24.76
CA PRO A 297 37.30 6.77 -25.95
C PRO A 297 35.89 6.19 -26.12
N PRO A 298 35.26 6.31 -27.30
CA PRO A 298 33.91 5.80 -27.54
C PRO A 298 33.73 4.32 -27.17
N ALA A 299 34.77 3.50 -27.35
CA ALA A 299 34.77 2.08 -26.97
C ALA A 299 34.59 1.82 -25.47
N ARG A 300 34.83 2.81 -24.60
CA ARG A 300 34.70 2.70 -23.14
C ARG A 300 33.41 3.32 -22.59
N LEU A 301 32.60 3.96 -23.43
CA LEU A 301 31.31 4.48 -22.99
C LEU A 301 30.35 3.33 -22.70
N GLN A 302 29.74 3.37 -21.52
CA GLN A 302 28.83 2.36 -21.00
C GLN A 302 27.49 2.99 -20.63
N VAL A 303 26.39 2.27 -20.91
CA VAL A 303 25.03 2.66 -20.54
C VAL A 303 24.49 1.63 -19.55
N TRP A 304 23.83 2.10 -18.50
CA TRP A 304 23.34 1.27 -17.41
C TRP A 304 21.88 1.57 -17.08
N LYS A 305 21.13 0.51 -16.77
CA LYS A 305 19.76 0.52 -16.25
C LYS A 305 19.65 -0.53 -15.15
N ASP A 306 19.06 -0.19 -13.99
CA ASP A 306 18.79 -1.13 -12.89
C ASP A 306 20.02 -1.95 -12.44
N GLY A 307 21.20 -1.31 -12.42
CA GLY A 307 22.46 -1.95 -12.05
C GLY A 307 23.06 -2.88 -13.11
N GLN A 308 22.45 -2.97 -14.30
CA GLN A 308 22.94 -3.78 -15.42
C GLN A 308 23.37 -2.90 -16.60
N GLN A 309 24.45 -3.32 -17.27
CA GLN A 309 24.88 -2.66 -18.49
C GLN A 309 23.96 -3.07 -19.65
N ILE A 310 23.56 -2.10 -20.47
CA ILE A 310 22.77 -2.35 -21.68
C ILE A 310 23.60 -2.10 -22.95
N PRO A 311 23.30 -2.79 -24.07
CA PRO A 311 23.97 -2.55 -25.35
C PRO A 311 23.70 -1.15 -25.90
N ALA A 312 24.74 -0.50 -26.41
CA ALA A 312 24.64 0.76 -27.16
C ALA A 312 25.37 0.67 -28.50
N HIS A 313 24.99 1.49 -29.47
CA HIS A 313 25.66 1.65 -30.75
C HIS A 313 26.33 3.02 -30.80
N PHE A 314 27.61 3.07 -31.18
CA PHE A 314 28.31 4.33 -31.40
C PHE A 314 28.28 4.68 -32.90
N ILE A 315 27.80 5.87 -33.21
CA ILE A 315 27.77 6.45 -34.55
C ILE A 315 28.95 7.43 -34.62
N GLY A 316 29.95 7.08 -35.41
CA GLY A 316 31.18 7.85 -35.55
C GLY A 316 32.07 7.29 -36.65
N ASP A 317 33.31 7.77 -36.72
CA ASP A 317 34.29 7.32 -37.71
C ASP A 317 35.11 6.07 -37.26
N ASN A 318 34.85 5.58 -36.05
CA ASN A 318 35.52 4.47 -35.36
C ASN A 318 36.95 4.75 -34.91
N ASP A 319 37.30 6.02 -34.71
CA ASP A 319 38.53 6.37 -34.01
C ASP A 319 38.38 6.25 -32.47
N ALA A 320 39.39 6.73 -31.74
CA ALA A 320 39.41 6.70 -30.28
C ALA A 320 38.94 8.01 -29.63
N SER A 321 38.44 8.96 -30.41
CA SER A 321 38.03 10.28 -29.99
C SER A 321 36.51 10.35 -29.99
N PHE A 322 35.91 11.12 -29.07
CA PHE A 322 34.49 11.46 -29.18
C PHE A 322 34.40 12.90 -29.69
N GLU A 323 33.93 13.08 -30.91
CA GLU A 323 33.93 14.35 -31.64
C GLU A 323 32.52 14.92 -31.87
N ASP A 324 32.47 16.17 -32.35
CA ASP A 324 31.22 16.82 -32.70
C ASP A 324 30.63 16.18 -33.97
N GLY A 325 29.35 15.78 -33.91
CA GLY A 325 28.67 15.06 -35.00
C GLY A 325 28.55 13.56 -34.75
N GLU A 326 29.27 13.03 -33.77
CA GLU A 326 29.17 11.65 -33.32
C GLU A 326 28.15 11.48 -32.20
N ALA A 327 27.72 10.25 -31.95
CA ALA A 327 26.78 9.97 -30.88
C ALA A 327 26.79 8.52 -30.38
N LEU A 328 26.46 8.36 -29.11
CA LEU A 328 26.09 7.07 -28.53
C LEU A 328 24.56 6.91 -28.56
N VAL A 329 24.09 5.81 -29.14
CA VAL A 329 22.68 5.48 -29.28
C VAL A 329 22.35 4.23 -28.48
N PHE A 330 21.29 4.24 -27.68
CA PHE A 330 20.80 3.06 -26.96
C PHE A 330 19.27 2.97 -27.05
N TYR A 331 18.74 1.76 -26.88
CA TYR A 331 17.30 1.55 -26.77
C TYR A 331 16.90 1.62 -25.30
N ALA A 332 16.06 2.59 -24.95
CA ALA A 332 15.43 2.65 -23.64
C ALA A 332 14.16 1.80 -23.69
N ASP A 333 14.06 0.85 -22.77
CA ASP A 333 12.85 0.08 -22.52
C ASP A 333 12.29 0.52 -21.18
N ILE A 334 11.27 1.40 -21.23
CA ILE A 334 10.67 2.01 -20.05
C ILE A 334 9.63 1.08 -19.47
N ALA A 335 9.79 0.75 -18.19
CA ALA A 335 8.87 -0.07 -17.43
C ALA A 335 8.34 0.74 -16.24
N PRO A 336 7.21 1.46 -16.42
CA PRO A 336 6.60 2.24 -15.35
C PRO A 336 6.35 1.41 -14.10
N SER A 337 6.50 2.05 -12.94
CA SER A 337 6.17 1.46 -11.64
C SER A 337 5.14 2.31 -10.93
N ILE A 338 4.62 1.78 -9.82
CA ILE A 338 3.70 2.49 -8.92
C ILE A 338 4.30 3.77 -8.30
N TYR A 339 5.62 3.97 -8.45
CA TYR A 339 6.36 5.09 -7.89
C TYR A 339 6.83 6.10 -8.96
N SER A 340 6.92 5.68 -10.23
CA SER A 340 7.39 6.57 -11.30
C SER A 340 6.97 6.06 -12.69
N ASP A 341 6.61 7.00 -13.56
CA ASP A 341 6.38 6.79 -14.99
C ASP A 341 7.66 6.91 -15.84
N ASN A 342 8.81 7.13 -15.19
CA ASN A 342 10.10 7.27 -15.85
C ASN A 342 11.08 6.22 -15.35
N ASP A 343 11.94 5.77 -16.25
CA ASP A 343 13.12 4.99 -15.90
C ASP A 343 14.39 5.84 -15.96
N ILE A 344 15.33 5.49 -15.08
CA ILE A 344 16.62 6.18 -14.98
C ILE A 344 17.69 5.40 -15.73
N TYR A 345 18.38 6.11 -16.61
CA TYR A 345 19.54 5.60 -17.33
C TYR A 345 20.79 6.37 -16.92
N TRP A 346 21.90 5.64 -16.86
CA TRP A 346 23.18 6.18 -16.43
C TRP A 346 24.25 5.91 -17.48
N LEU A 347 25.01 6.94 -17.82
CA LEU A 347 26.20 6.84 -18.67
C LEU A 347 27.45 7.07 -17.84
N THR A 348 28.49 6.30 -18.14
CA THR A 348 29.83 6.49 -17.56
C THR A 348 30.93 5.97 -18.48
N VAL A 349 32.17 6.15 -18.06
CA VAL A 349 33.37 5.57 -18.66
C VAL A 349 33.75 4.31 -17.88
N GLY A 350 33.75 3.18 -18.56
CA GLY A 350 34.10 1.89 -17.97
C GLY A 350 35.60 1.63 -17.91
N ASP A 351 35.98 0.78 -16.95
CA ASP A 351 37.31 0.16 -16.92
C ASP A 351 37.46 -0.90 -18.02
N THR A 352 36.33 -1.45 -18.49
CA THR A 352 36.18 -2.40 -19.59
C THR A 352 35.49 -1.76 -20.81
N ALA A 353 35.58 -2.43 -21.97
CA ALA A 353 34.82 -2.05 -23.15
C ALA A 353 33.31 -2.04 -22.85
N GLY A 354 32.59 -1.06 -23.39
CA GLY A 354 31.15 -1.01 -23.20
C GLY A 354 30.41 -2.07 -24.02
N MET A 355 29.26 -2.53 -23.53
CA MET A 355 28.40 -3.45 -24.27
C MET A 355 27.91 -2.79 -25.56
N ARG A 356 27.99 -3.50 -26.69
CA ARG A 356 27.62 -2.98 -28.01
C ARG A 356 26.47 -3.76 -28.62
N MET A 357 25.59 -3.04 -29.33
CA MET A 357 24.52 -3.66 -30.13
C MET A 357 25.14 -4.50 -31.26
N THR A 358 24.57 -5.69 -31.49
CA THR A 358 24.95 -6.54 -32.63
C THR A 358 24.28 -6.06 -33.91
N THR A 359 25.01 -6.04 -35.02
CA THR A 359 24.43 -5.70 -36.33
C THR A 359 23.80 -6.93 -36.98
N VAL A 360 22.67 -6.73 -37.64
CA VAL A 360 21.99 -7.74 -38.45
C VAL A 360 21.81 -7.21 -39.86
N ASN A 361 22.02 -8.05 -40.87
CA ASN A 361 21.83 -7.67 -42.25
C ASN A 361 20.33 -7.47 -42.55
N ALA A 362 19.93 -6.24 -42.84
CA ALA A 362 18.56 -5.85 -43.18
C ALA A 362 18.39 -5.51 -44.67
N THR A 363 19.22 -6.10 -45.55
CA THR A 363 19.13 -5.87 -47.01
C THR A 363 17.71 -6.17 -47.50
N PRO A 364 16.99 -5.20 -48.09
CA PRO A 364 15.62 -5.43 -48.55
C PRO A 364 15.58 -6.50 -49.64
N ALA A 365 14.83 -7.58 -49.40
CA ALA A 365 14.63 -8.67 -50.38
C ALA A 365 13.55 -8.32 -51.43
N GLY A 366 13.55 -7.07 -51.93
CA GLY A 366 12.55 -6.58 -52.90
C GLY A 366 11.22 -6.11 -52.28
N ALA A 367 11.14 -5.93 -50.97
CA ALA A 367 9.99 -5.34 -50.30
C ALA A 367 9.83 -3.86 -50.69
N VAL A 368 8.58 -3.41 -50.79
CA VAL A 368 8.24 -1.99 -50.99
C VAL A 368 8.68 -1.22 -49.73
N THR A 369 9.30 -0.06 -49.92
CA THR A 369 9.70 0.80 -48.80
C THR A 369 8.45 1.40 -48.15
N ASP A 370 8.25 1.13 -46.86
CA ASP A 370 7.26 1.84 -46.07
C ASP A 370 7.71 3.30 -45.89
N ASN A 371 6.86 4.25 -46.29
CA ASN A 371 7.08 5.68 -46.13
C ASN A 371 6.25 6.29 -44.97
N TRP A 372 5.60 5.43 -44.19
CA TRP A 372 4.85 5.76 -42.98
C TRP A 372 4.95 4.61 -41.99
N LEU A 373 4.72 4.90 -40.71
CA LEU A 373 4.73 3.94 -39.62
C LEU A 373 3.54 4.27 -38.71
N PRO A 374 2.78 3.29 -38.20
CA PRO A 374 1.79 3.56 -37.18
C PRO A 374 2.47 4.07 -35.91
N ALA A 375 1.90 5.10 -35.29
CA ALA A 375 2.34 5.61 -34.00
C ALA A 375 1.18 5.52 -33.01
N SER A 376 1.46 5.03 -31.80
CA SER A 376 0.49 4.93 -30.71
C SER A 376 0.81 5.98 -29.65
N MET A 377 -0.23 6.64 -29.13
CA MET A 377 -0.12 7.53 -27.97
C MET A 377 -1.01 6.97 -26.87
N HIS A 378 -0.43 6.81 -25.68
CA HIS A 378 -1.13 6.31 -24.49
C HIS A 378 -1.49 7.47 -23.57
N PHE A 379 -2.70 7.46 -23.02
CA PHE A 379 -3.19 8.44 -22.05
C PHE A 379 -3.70 7.71 -20.82
N GLU A 380 -3.10 7.98 -19.66
CA GLU A 380 -3.63 7.55 -18.36
C GLU A 380 -3.28 8.59 -17.29
N GLN A 381 -4.09 8.65 -16.24
CA GLN A 381 -3.78 9.37 -15.00
C GLN A 381 -4.19 8.50 -13.81
N ASP A 382 -3.50 8.62 -12.68
CA ASP A 382 -3.81 7.88 -11.45
C ASP A 382 -4.48 8.80 -10.43
N LEU A 383 -5.77 9.10 -10.62
CA LEU A 383 -6.47 10.09 -9.77
C LEU A 383 -7.28 9.48 -8.63
N THR A 384 -7.78 8.25 -8.79
CA THR A 384 -8.71 7.62 -7.85
C THR A 384 -8.15 6.29 -7.37
N TYR A 385 -7.90 6.17 -6.05
CA TYR A 385 -7.49 4.92 -5.42
C TYR A 385 -8.69 4.18 -4.81
N LEU A 386 -8.96 2.96 -5.27
CA LEU A 386 -10.08 2.13 -4.82
C LEU A 386 -9.58 0.94 -3.99
N HIS A 387 -9.33 1.20 -2.70
CA HIS A 387 -8.72 0.24 -1.76
C HIS A 387 -9.55 -1.02 -1.45
N ASP A 388 -10.81 -1.05 -1.84
CA ASP A 388 -11.82 -2.07 -1.56
C ASP A 388 -12.00 -3.06 -2.72
N LEU A 389 -11.42 -2.76 -3.89
CA LEU A 389 -11.44 -3.69 -5.01
C LEU A 389 -10.39 -4.80 -4.86
N PRO A 390 -10.70 -6.03 -5.28
CA PRO A 390 -9.72 -7.11 -5.33
C PRO A 390 -8.62 -6.81 -6.36
N PHE A 391 -7.46 -7.44 -6.20
CA PHE A 391 -6.38 -7.34 -7.17
C PHE A 391 -6.83 -8.01 -8.49
N GLY A 392 -7.15 -7.22 -9.50
CA GLY A 392 -7.56 -7.70 -10.81
C GLY A 392 -6.36 -8.12 -11.67
N GLY A 393 -6.02 -9.41 -11.68
CA GLY A 393 -5.12 -10.02 -12.68
C GLY A 393 -3.64 -9.61 -12.62
N ASN A 394 -2.92 -9.83 -13.73
CA ASN A 394 -1.46 -9.59 -13.92
C ASN A 394 -1.07 -8.11 -14.06
N SER A 395 -1.94 -7.17 -13.69
CA SER A 395 -1.64 -5.74 -13.82
C SER A 395 -0.74 -5.28 -12.65
N PRO A 396 0.44 -4.69 -12.91
CA PRO A 396 1.29 -4.13 -11.86
C PRO A 396 0.72 -2.85 -11.24
N TYR A 397 -0.43 -2.35 -11.72
CA TYR A 397 -1.03 -1.09 -11.29
C TYR A 397 -2.03 -1.29 -10.12
N PRO A 398 -1.74 -0.78 -8.92
CA PRO A 398 -2.50 -1.07 -7.72
C PRO A 398 -3.71 -0.15 -7.63
N ARG A 399 -4.88 -0.59 -8.12
CA ARG A 399 -6.20 0.01 -7.80
C ARG A 399 -6.30 1.54 -7.99
N TRP A 400 -5.43 2.11 -8.82
CA TRP A 400 -5.46 3.49 -9.26
C TRP A 400 -6.17 3.56 -10.61
N TYR A 401 -7.06 4.55 -10.74
CA TYR A 401 -7.89 4.75 -11.91
C TYR A 401 -7.90 6.23 -12.28
N TRP A 402 -7.96 6.52 -13.58
CA TRP A 402 -8.07 7.90 -14.08
C TRP A 402 -9.40 8.52 -13.72
N SER A 403 -10.50 7.88 -14.09
CA SER A 403 -11.84 8.41 -13.88
C SER A 403 -12.85 7.30 -13.76
N LYS A 404 -13.87 7.52 -12.93
CA LYS A 404 -15.05 6.65 -12.90
C LYS A 404 -15.98 7.08 -14.03
N LEU A 405 -16.06 6.26 -15.06
CA LEU A 405 -17.11 6.38 -16.07
C LEU A 405 -18.40 5.80 -15.47
N SER A 406 -19.46 6.59 -15.41
CA SER A 406 -20.78 6.12 -14.98
C SER A 406 -21.81 6.50 -16.01
N SER A 407 -22.74 5.60 -16.29
CA SER A 407 -23.82 5.79 -17.27
C SER A 407 -24.81 6.91 -16.90
N LEU A 408 -24.81 7.36 -15.64
CA LEU A 408 -25.68 8.43 -15.13
C LEU A 408 -25.24 9.84 -15.55
N PHE A 409 -23.99 9.97 -16.01
CA PHE A 409 -23.45 11.19 -16.59
C PHE A 409 -22.85 10.84 -17.96
N THR A 410 -22.89 11.74 -18.93
CA THR A 410 -22.09 11.59 -20.16
C THR A 410 -20.81 12.38 -19.99
N PRO A 411 -19.78 11.84 -19.30
CA PRO A 411 -18.51 12.53 -19.20
C PRO A 411 -17.92 12.67 -20.60
N SER A 412 -17.54 13.90 -20.97
CA SER A 412 -16.72 14.17 -22.14
C SER A 412 -15.33 14.58 -21.68
N VAL A 413 -14.32 13.93 -22.25
CA VAL A 413 -12.91 14.28 -22.07
C VAL A 413 -12.39 14.73 -23.42
N THR A 414 -11.62 15.82 -23.44
CA THR A 414 -10.94 16.32 -24.65
C THR A 414 -9.44 16.30 -24.38
N GLU A 415 -8.73 15.40 -25.03
CA GLU A 415 -7.27 15.32 -24.99
C GLU A 415 -6.66 15.90 -26.26
N TYR A 416 -5.51 16.54 -26.12
CA TYR A 416 -4.76 17.10 -27.24
C TYR A 416 -3.45 16.34 -27.43
N ALA A 417 -3.26 15.77 -28.61
CA ALA A 417 -2.03 15.10 -29.03
C ALA A 417 -1.30 15.91 -30.10
N ALA A 418 0.01 16.10 -29.94
CA ALA A 418 0.87 16.55 -31.01
C ALA A 418 1.73 15.37 -31.49
N LEU A 419 1.50 14.92 -32.72
CA LEU A 419 2.41 13.98 -33.38
C LEU A 419 3.51 14.79 -34.08
N PRO A 420 4.80 14.55 -33.75
CA PRO A 420 5.89 15.40 -34.23
C PRO A 420 6.15 15.29 -35.74
N THR A 421 5.65 14.23 -36.40
CA THR A 421 5.86 13.98 -37.84
C THR A 421 4.63 13.30 -38.45
N VAL A 422 3.55 14.06 -38.63
CA VAL A 422 2.31 13.55 -39.24
C VAL A 422 2.51 13.42 -40.75
N ALA A 423 2.16 12.26 -41.30
CA ALA A 423 2.16 12.05 -42.74
C ALA A 423 1.15 13.00 -43.42
N SER A 424 1.51 13.54 -44.58
CA SER A 424 0.71 14.56 -45.30
C SER A 424 -0.54 14.00 -46.01
N SER A 425 -0.69 12.68 -46.05
CA SER A 425 -1.84 11.96 -46.61
C SER A 425 -2.95 11.81 -45.57
N SER A 426 -4.18 11.55 -46.00
CA SER A 426 -5.27 11.21 -45.09
C SER A 426 -5.12 9.78 -44.58
N TYR A 427 -5.11 9.60 -43.25
CA TYR A 427 -5.10 8.29 -42.59
C TYR A 427 -6.26 8.20 -41.58
N THR A 428 -6.66 6.98 -41.23
CA THR A 428 -7.68 6.73 -40.19
C THR A 428 -6.98 6.53 -38.86
N ALA A 429 -7.43 7.24 -37.82
CA ALA A 429 -7.04 6.97 -36.44
C ALA A 429 -8.05 6.03 -35.77
N SER A 430 -7.57 5.07 -34.98
CA SER A 430 -8.40 4.22 -34.13
C SER A 430 -8.23 4.64 -32.67
N LEU A 431 -9.33 4.89 -31.97
CA LEU A 431 -9.34 5.08 -30.52
C LEU A 431 -9.73 3.74 -29.87
N THR A 432 -8.93 3.29 -28.91
CA THR A 432 -9.27 2.20 -27.99
C THR A 432 -9.36 2.82 -26.61
N VAL A 433 -10.49 2.61 -25.91
CA VAL A 433 -10.75 3.12 -24.56
C VAL A 433 -10.75 1.94 -23.60
#